data_AF-A0A4V3GPN5-F1
#
_entry.id   AF-A0A4V3GPN5-F1
#
_cell.length_a   1.000
_cell.length_b   1.000
_cell.length_c   1.000
_cell.angle_alpha   90.00
_cell.angle_beta   90.00
_cell.angle_gamma   90.00
#
_symmetry.space_group_name_H-M   'P 1'
#
loop_
_entity.id
_entity.type
_entity.pdbx_description
1 polymer ?
#
loop_
_entity_poly.entity_id
_entity_poly.type
_entity_poly.pdbx_seq_one_letter_code
_entity_poly.pdbx_strand_id
1 'polypeptide(L)' 'MQHNYGYSPSAAGQSLLNRVVRQRNALRAAIPKPDFTDEAAVDRYIDAKRNLNKLDFREVHEAYMALPEEQR' A
#
# COMPACT_ATOMS: atom_id res chain seq x y z
N MET A 1 -4.84 37.96 9.65
CA MET A 1 -5.34 36.94 8.71
C MET A 1 -4.28 35.87 8.59
N GLN A 2 -4.57 34.65 9.06
CA GLN A 2 -3.61 33.53 9.04
C GLN A 2 -3.58 32.94 7.61
N HIS A 3 -2.42 32.97 6.97
CA HIS A 3 -2.20 32.30 5.69
C HIS A 3 -2.03 30.80 5.93
N ASN A 4 -3.13 30.05 5.86
CA ASN A 4 -3.07 28.59 5.74
C ASN A 4 -2.65 28.27 4.30
N TYR A 5 -1.37 27.93 4.10
CA TYR A 5 -0.87 27.31 2.87
C TYR A 5 -1.45 25.89 2.76
N GLY A 6 -2.74 25.81 2.48
CA GLY A 6 -3.42 24.56 2.13
C GLY A 6 -2.97 24.16 0.72
N TYR A 7 -2.10 23.16 0.63
CA TYR A 7 -1.87 22.42 -0.62
C TYR A 7 -3.21 21.89 -1.13
N SER A 8 -3.80 22.55 -2.13
CA SER A 8 -4.91 22.00 -2.89
C SER A 8 -4.34 21.01 -3.90
N PRO A 9 -4.68 19.71 -3.87
CA PRO A 9 -4.20 18.77 -4.86
C PRO A 9 -4.77 19.17 -6.22
N SER A 10 -3.90 19.36 -7.21
CA SER A 10 -4.35 19.39 -8.61
C SER A 10 -5.03 18.06 -8.94
N ALA A 11 -5.96 18.04 -9.90
CA ALA A 11 -6.66 16.81 -10.31
C ALA A 11 -5.69 15.65 -10.64
N ALA A 12 -4.52 15.98 -11.18
CA ALA A 12 -3.43 15.03 -11.44
C ALA A 12 -2.81 14.48 -10.14
N GLY A 13 -2.58 15.34 -9.14
CA GLY A 13 -2.10 14.93 -7.83
C GLY A 13 -3.07 13.99 -7.11
N GLN A 14 -4.37 14.30 -7.13
CA GLN A 14 -5.39 13.44 -6.54
C GLN A 14 -5.50 12.08 -7.26
N SER A 15 -5.37 12.06 -8.59
CA SER A 15 -5.37 10.83 -9.39
C SER A 15 -4.20 9.91 -9.03
N LEU A 16 -2.99 10.47 -8.87
CA LEU A 16 -1.81 9.72 -8.47
C LEU A 16 -1.96 9.11 -7.07
N LEU A 17 -2.42 9.90 -6.10
CA LEU A 17 -2.66 9.43 -4.72
C LEU A 17 -3.67 8.28 -4.71
N ASN A 18 -4.79 8.43 -5.42
CA ASN A 18 -5.82 7.39 -5.53
C ASN A 18 -5.28 6.11 -6.20
N ARG A 19 -4.36 6.23 -7.16
CA ARG A 19 -3.72 5.05 -7.78
C ARG A 19 -2.85 4.30 -6.78
N VAL A 20 -1.98 5.01 -6.06
CA VAL A 20 -1.08 4.41 -5.06
C VAL A 20 -1.87 3.72 -3.94
N VAL A 21 -2.95 4.35 -3.47
CA VAL A 21 -3.84 3.76 -2.46
C VAL A 21 -4.46 2.45 -2.95
N ARG A 22 -4.97 2.41 -4.20
CA ARG A 22 -5.54 1.18 -4.77
C ARG A 22 -4.51 0.06 -4.88
N GLN A 23 -3.31 0.37 -5.37
CA GLN A 23 -2.22 -0.60 -5.52
C GLN A 23 -1.76 -1.15 -4.16
N ARG A 24 -1.62 -0.30 -3.14
CA ARG A 24 -1.32 -0.74 -1.78
C ARG A 24 -2.42 -1.64 -1.20
N ASN A 25 -3.68 -1.34 -1.47
CA ASN A 25 -4.79 -2.16 -0.99
C ASN A 25 -4.79 -3.56 -1.63
N ALA A 26 -4.52 -3.64 -2.94
CA ALA A 26 -4.36 -4.92 -3.64
C ALA A 26 -3.19 -5.73 -3.06
N LEU A 27 -2.01 -5.10 -2.89
CA LEU A 27 -0.86 -5.73 -2.26
C LEU A 27 -1.16 -6.23 -0.85
N ARG A 28 -1.89 -5.46 -0.05
CA ARG A 28 -2.29 -5.87 1.31
C ARG A 28 -3.25 -7.05 1.30
N ALA A 29 -4.15 -7.12 0.32
CA ALA A 29 -5.09 -8.23 0.16
C ALA A 29 -4.38 -9.53 -0.29
N ALA A 30 -3.30 -9.40 -1.05
CA ALA A 30 -2.49 -10.53 -1.50
C ALA A 30 -1.63 -11.15 -0.37
N ILE A 31 -1.42 -10.47 0.76
CA ILE A 31 -0.70 -11.03 1.91
C ILE A 31 -1.55 -12.13 2.55
N PRO A 32 -1.10 -13.40 2.56
CA PRO A 32 -1.87 -14.50 3.12
C PRO A 32 -2.07 -14.29 4.63
N LYS A 33 -3.28 -14.58 5.12
CA LYS A 33 -3.57 -14.54 6.56
C LYS A 33 -2.82 -15.71 7.23
N PRO A 34 -2.11 -15.47 8.35
CA PRO A 34 -1.41 -16.52 9.06
C PRO A 34 -2.41 -17.41 9.82
N ASP A 35 -1.95 -18.60 10.20
CA ASP A 35 -2.55 -19.31 11.32
C ASP A 35 -2.22 -18.54 12.60
N PHE A 36 -3.24 -18.12 13.35
CA PHE A 36 -3.07 -17.32 14.56
C PHE A 36 -2.55 -18.10 15.76
N THR A 37 -2.42 -19.43 15.64
CA THR A 37 -1.78 -20.28 16.64
C THR A 37 -0.27 -20.39 16.46
N ASP A 38 0.26 -20.01 15.29
CA ASP A 38 1.69 -19.92 14.99
C ASP A 38 2.18 -18.48 15.14
N GLU A 39 2.82 -18.18 16.27
CA GLU A 39 3.36 -16.86 16.59
C GLU A 39 4.36 -16.36 15.52
N ALA A 40 5.20 -17.25 14.97
CA ALA A 40 6.15 -16.89 13.93
C ALA A 40 5.48 -16.57 12.58
N ALA A 41 4.33 -17.18 12.28
CA ALA A 41 3.52 -16.79 11.13
C ALA A 41 2.86 -15.43 11.33
N VAL A 42 2.36 -15.16 12.55
CA VAL A 42 1.77 -13.86 12.90
C VAL A 42 2.79 -12.73 12.80
N ASP A 43 4.00 -12.92 13.30
CA ASP A 43 5.07 -11.93 13.21
C ASP A 43 5.45 -11.62 11.77
N ARG A 44 5.65 -12.66 10.94
CA ARG A 44 5.93 -12.50 9.50
C ARG A 44 4.81 -11.73 8.79
N TYR A 45 3.55 -12.00 9.15
CA TYR A 45 2.40 -11.29 8.59
C TYR A 45 2.35 -9.81 8.99
N ILE A 46 2.66 -9.51 10.25
CA ILE A 46 2.74 -8.13 10.76
C ILE A 46 3.88 -7.39 10.07
N ASP A 47 5.04 -8.01 9.94
CA ASP A 47 6.21 -7.41 9.30
C ASP A 47 5.99 -7.18 7.80
N ALA A 48 5.34 -8.12 7.11
CA ALA A 48 4.94 -7.93 5.71
C ALA A 48 4.05 -6.68 5.54
N LYS A 49 3.06 -6.49 6.42
CA LYS A 49 2.21 -5.29 6.40
C LYS A 49 2.95 -4.01 6.75
N ARG A 50 3.88 -4.06 7.71
CA ARG A 50 4.71 -2.91 8.09
C ARG A 50 5.62 -2.50 6.94
N ASN A 51 6.23 -3.46 6.26
CA ASN A 51 7.12 -3.20 5.12
C ASN A 51 6.35 -2.58 3.95
N LEU A 52 5.11 -3.01 3.69
CA LEU A 52 4.26 -2.40 2.67
C LEU A 52 4.01 -0.89 2.89
N ASN A 53 3.92 -0.44 4.15
CA ASN A 53 3.73 0.97 4.48
C ASN A 53 5.00 1.82 4.29
N LYS A 54 6.18 1.18 4.22
CA LYS A 54 7.46 1.86 4.03
C LYS A 54 7.78 2.11 2.55
N LEU A 55 7.11 1.40 1.64
CA LEU A 55 7.36 1.50 0.20
C LEU A 55 6.95 2.87 -0.35
N ASP A 56 7.75 3.44 -1.24
CA ASP A 56 7.41 4.63 -2.00
C ASP A 56 6.40 4.33 -3.15
N PHE A 57 5.99 5.35 -3.89
CA PHE A 57 4.99 5.20 -4.97
C PHE A 57 5.47 4.33 -6.13
N ARG A 58 6.78 4.32 -6.42
CA ARG A 58 7.39 3.55 -7.49
C ARG A 58 7.50 2.09 -7.05
N GLU A 59 7.98 1.85 -5.84
CA GLU A 59 8.10 0.51 -5.26
C GLU A 59 6.72 -0.17 -5.13
N VAL A 60 5.69 0.58 -4.70
CA VAL A 60 4.30 0.09 -4.68
C VAL A 60 3.85 -0.33 -6.08
N HIS A 61 4.18 0.47 -7.10
CA HIS A 61 3.76 0.16 -8.47
C HIS A 61 4.47 -1.07 -9.03
N GLU A 62 5.78 -1.18 -8.83
CA GLU A 62 6.59 -2.34 -9.25
C GLU A 62 6.10 -3.62 -8.56
N ALA A 63 5.88 -3.57 -7.23
CA ALA A 63 5.35 -4.70 -6.47
C ALA A 63 3.95 -5.10 -6.95
N TYR A 64 3.08 -4.13 -7.23
CA TYR A 64 1.74 -4.39 -7.75
C TYR A 64 1.76 -5.02 -9.15
N MET A 65 2.68 -4.59 -10.03
CA MET A 65 2.85 -5.18 -11.36
C MET A 65 3.39 -6.61 -11.32
N ALA A 66 4.08 -6.99 -10.24
CA ALA A 66 4.56 -8.35 -10.01
C ALA A 66 3.46 -9.32 -9.51
N LEU A 67 2.29 -8.80 -9.10
CA LEU A 67 1.15 -9.66 -8.75
C LEU A 67 0.58 -10.35 -10.01
N PRO A 68 0.06 -11.58 -9.88
CA PRO A 68 -0.73 -12.21 -10.93
C PRO A 68 -1.88 -11.31 -11.39
N GLU A 69 -2.28 -11.43 -12.65
CA GLU A 69 -3.35 -10.58 -13.21
C GLU A 69 -4.67 -10.72 -12.46
N GLU A 70 -4.96 -11.91 -11.90
CA GLU A 70 -6.16 -12.15 -11.09
C GLU A 70 -6.16 -11.41 -9.74
N GLN A 71 -4.99 -10.94 -9.29
CA GLN A 71 -4.79 -10.25 -8.02
C GLN A 71 -4.52 -8.75 -8.17
N ARG A 72 -4.35 -8.26 -9.41
CA ARG A 72 -4.16 -6.84 -9.74
C ARG A 72 -5.51 -6.14 -9.83
#